data_AF-A0A937E0A5-F1
#
_entry.id   AF-A0A937E0A5-F1
#
_cell.length_a   1.000
_cell.length_b   1.000
_cell.length_c   1.000
_cell.angle_alpha   90.00
_cell.angle_beta   90.00
_cell.angle_gamma   90.00
#
_symmetry.space_group_name_H-M   'P 1'
#
loop_
_entity.id
_entity.type
_entity.pdbx_description
1 polymer ?
#
loop_
_entity_poly.entity_id
_entity_poly.type
_entity_poly.pdbx_seq_one_letter_code
_entity_poly.pdbx_strand_id
1 'polypeptide(L)'
;MTNASPYVSRNKIKIVTAASLFDGHDAAINIMRRILQSSGSEVVHLGHNRSAAEIVNAAIQEDAQAIAITSYQGGHTEFFKYIHDLLKEAGADIRVFGGGGGTILPSEIDELHAYGITRIYSPDDGRAMGLQGMINDLIEKSDFPKGSFQQNGTLDKLLSGDYRAVAKLISAAENFPEENQALLDIVREKAKQSSTPVLGITGTGGAGKSSMVDEIIRRFLLDFPDKKIGIISVDPSKRKTGGALLGDRIRMNAINPEINGGRVYMRSLATRQANLALSRYVGDALNVLKCAGFDLIILESSGIGQSDTEITEFGNMCMYVMTPEYGAATQLEKIDMLDFADVIAINK
;
A
#
# COMPACT_ATOMS: atom_id res chain seq x y z
N MET A 1 -12.45 24.63 21.52
CA MET A 1 -11.16 24.04 21.12
C MET A 1 -10.88 24.50 19.71
N THR A 2 -9.86 25.33 19.51
CA THR A 2 -9.40 25.73 18.18
C THR A 2 -8.88 24.50 17.46
N ASN A 3 -9.52 24.10 16.37
CA ASN A 3 -9.03 22.99 15.55
C ASN A 3 -7.64 23.37 15.02
N ALA A 4 -6.61 22.64 15.46
CA ALA A 4 -5.25 22.82 14.96
C ALA A 4 -5.26 22.68 13.43
N SER A 5 -4.52 23.53 12.73
CA SER A 5 -4.35 23.36 11.28
C SER A 5 -3.52 22.12 10.99
N PRO A 6 -3.78 21.38 9.89
CA PRO A 6 -2.96 20.23 9.51
C PRO A 6 -1.49 20.60 9.31
N TYR A 7 -0.58 19.75 9.79
CA TYR A 7 0.85 19.88 9.51
C TYR A 7 1.10 19.67 8.00
N VAL A 8 1.93 20.53 7.41
CA VAL A 8 2.28 20.46 5.97
C VAL A 8 3.60 19.73 5.83
N SER A 9 3.54 18.47 5.39
CA SER A 9 4.74 17.65 5.21
C SER A 9 5.59 18.09 4.03
N ARG A 10 6.90 17.94 4.16
CA ARG A 10 7.87 18.18 3.07
C ARG A 10 7.90 17.00 2.11
N ASN A 11 7.74 15.78 2.64
CA ASN A 11 7.75 14.54 1.88
C ASN A 11 6.35 13.97 1.67
N LYS A 12 6.22 13.02 0.74
CA LYS A 12 5.01 12.21 0.57
C LYS A 12 4.96 11.12 1.63
N ILE A 13 4.10 11.31 2.63
CA ILE A 13 4.01 10.45 3.81
C ILE A 13 3.06 9.30 3.52
N LYS A 14 3.59 8.07 3.55
CA LYS A 14 2.84 6.83 3.44
C LYS A 14 2.81 6.11 4.79
N ILE A 15 1.61 5.74 5.24
CA ILE A 15 1.38 5.17 6.57
C ILE A 15 0.54 3.90 6.45
N VAL A 16 1.00 2.82 7.09
CA VAL A 16 0.21 1.59 7.25
C VAL A 16 -0.63 1.69 8.52
N THR A 17 -1.93 1.41 8.42
CA THR A 17 -2.86 1.47 9.55
C THR A 17 -3.56 0.13 9.76
N ALA A 18 -3.64 -0.35 11.00
CA ALA A 18 -4.30 -1.60 11.34
C ALA A 18 -4.79 -1.62 12.80
N ALA A 19 -5.75 -2.49 13.12
CA ALA A 19 -5.96 -2.94 14.50
C ALA A 19 -5.17 -4.23 14.76
N SER A 20 -4.75 -4.46 16.01
CA SER A 20 -3.92 -5.60 16.40
C SER A 20 -4.59 -6.96 16.18
N LEU A 21 -3.83 -8.04 16.35
CA LEU A 21 -4.32 -9.41 16.22
C LEU A 21 -5.46 -9.67 17.22
N PHE A 22 -6.52 -10.34 16.75
CA PHE A 22 -7.76 -10.59 17.49
C PHE A 22 -8.48 -9.35 18.04
N ASP A 23 -8.11 -8.16 17.57
CA ASP A 23 -8.81 -6.93 17.90
C ASP A 23 -9.78 -6.54 16.78
N GLY A 24 -11.08 -6.54 17.11
CA GLY A 24 -12.15 -6.06 16.24
C GLY A 24 -12.47 -4.58 16.39
N HIS A 25 -11.82 -3.85 17.31
CA HIS A 25 -12.11 -2.44 17.57
C HIS A 25 -11.45 -1.54 16.51
N ASP A 26 -12.13 -1.38 15.37
CA ASP A 26 -11.61 -0.58 14.26
C ASP A 26 -12.10 0.89 14.29
N ALA A 27 -13.01 1.25 15.19
CA ALA A 27 -13.62 2.58 15.24
C ALA A 27 -12.57 3.70 15.40
N ALA A 28 -11.63 3.52 16.32
CA ALA A 28 -10.58 4.50 16.58
C ALA A 28 -9.65 4.65 15.37
N ILE A 29 -9.12 3.55 14.83
CA ILE A 29 -8.20 3.60 13.68
C ILE A 29 -8.90 4.14 12.42
N ASN A 30 -10.20 3.89 12.25
CA ASN A 30 -11.01 4.45 11.18
C ASN A 30 -11.13 5.98 11.26
N ILE A 31 -11.25 6.55 12.46
CA ILE A 31 -11.23 8.00 12.65
C ILE A 31 -9.83 8.54 12.36
N MET A 32 -8.79 7.94 12.94
CA MET A 32 -7.40 8.39 12.77
C MET A 32 -6.97 8.39 11.30
N ARG A 33 -7.26 7.31 10.54
CA ARG A 33 -6.91 7.24 9.11
C ARG A 33 -7.63 8.28 8.25
N ARG A 34 -8.86 8.67 8.60
CA ARG A 34 -9.58 9.73 7.88
C ARG A 34 -8.90 11.07 8.07
N ILE A 35 -8.43 11.35 9.30
CA ILE A 35 -7.70 12.58 9.62
C ILE A 35 -6.33 12.57 8.93
N LEU A 36 -5.60 11.46 8.95
CA LEU A 36 -4.34 11.27 8.21
C LEU A 36 -4.51 11.56 6.72
N GLN A 37 -5.50 10.93 6.07
CA GLN A 37 -5.80 11.16 4.65
C GLN A 37 -6.18 12.63 4.38
N SER A 38 -6.96 13.25 5.29
CA SER A 38 -7.33 14.65 5.14
C SER A 38 -6.18 15.63 5.36
N SER A 39 -5.12 15.18 6.05
CA SER A 39 -3.88 15.93 6.28
C SER A 39 -2.86 15.71 5.15
N GLY A 40 -3.20 14.93 4.12
CA GLY A 40 -2.38 14.76 2.92
C GLY A 40 -1.56 13.47 2.85
N SER A 41 -1.70 12.57 3.82
CA SER A 41 -0.99 11.29 3.82
C SER A 41 -1.64 10.26 2.88
N GLU A 42 -0.82 9.37 2.32
CA GLU A 42 -1.24 8.14 1.66
C GLU A 42 -1.40 7.05 2.73
N VAL A 43 -2.62 6.56 2.94
CA VAL A 43 -2.90 5.60 4.01
C VAL A 43 -3.21 4.23 3.43
N VAL A 44 -2.32 3.27 3.69
CA VAL A 44 -2.54 1.85 3.41
C VAL A 44 -3.28 1.26 4.60
N HIS A 45 -4.57 0.94 4.43
CA HIS A 45 -5.39 0.45 5.53
C HIS A 45 -5.57 -1.05 5.45
N LEU A 46 -5.15 -1.78 6.49
CA LEU A 46 -5.25 -3.25 6.55
C LEU A 46 -6.51 -3.73 7.27
N GLY A 47 -7.31 -2.82 7.85
CA GLY A 47 -8.48 -3.18 8.63
C GLY A 47 -8.12 -3.64 10.04
N HIS A 48 -8.83 -4.66 10.53
CA HIS A 48 -8.71 -5.19 11.88
C HIS A 48 -8.23 -6.64 11.87
N ASN A 49 -7.91 -7.19 13.05
CA ASN A 49 -7.43 -8.56 13.22
C ASN A 49 -6.20 -8.89 12.34
N ARG A 50 -5.11 -8.11 12.50
CA ARG A 50 -3.88 -8.31 11.73
C ARG A 50 -2.72 -8.76 12.60
N SER A 51 -1.99 -9.78 12.13
CA SER A 51 -0.78 -10.24 12.81
C SER A 51 0.35 -9.21 12.67
N ALA A 52 1.32 -9.26 13.59
CA ALA A 52 2.51 -8.42 13.50
C ALA A 52 3.27 -8.64 12.18
N ALA A 53 3.36 -9.89 11.72
CA ALA A 53 4.01 -10.26 10.47
C ALA A 53 3.29 -9.67 9.25
N GLU A 54 1.95 -9.71 9.21
CA GLU A 54 1.17 -9.08 8.13
C GLU A 54 1.42 -7.57 8.06
N ILE A 55 1.38 -6.88 9.21
CA ILE A 55 1.55 -5.43 9.30
C ILE A 55 2.96 -5.02 8.87
N VAL A 56 3.99 -5.71 9.38
CA VAL A 56 5.40 -5.41 9.07
C VAL A 56 5.71 -5.72 7.61
N ASN A 57 5.27 -6.87 7.09
CA ASN A 57 5.46 -7.21 5.69
C ASN A 57 4.80 -6.19 4.75
N ALA A 58 3.57 -5.75 5.05
CA ALA A 58 2.91 -4.69 4.31
C ALA A 58 3.72 -3.38 4.37
N ALA A 59 4.16 -2.96 5.56
CA ALA A 59 4.92 -1.72 5.72
C ALA A 59 6.25 -1.73 4.95
N ILE A 60 6.94 -2.87 4.90
CA ILE A 60 8.17 -3.06 4.13
C ILE A 60 7.90 -3.00 2.62
N GLN A 61 6.90 -3.74 2.13
CA GLN A 61 6.56 -3.75 0.71
C GLN A 61 6.09 -2.36 0.22
N GLU A 62 5.35 -1.64 1.06
CA GLU A 62 4.88 -0.28 0.82
C GLU A 62 5.97 0.79 1.05
N ASP A 63 7.14 0.41 1.58
CA ASP A 63 8.22 1.32 2.02
C ASP A 63 7.67 2.52 2.81
N ALA A 64 6.75 2.24 3.72
CA ALA A 64 6.07 3.26 4.51
C ALA A 64 7.04 3.96 5.47
N GLN A 65 6.77 5.22 5.79
CA GLN A 65 7.49 5.94 6.84
C GLN A 65 7.03 5.50 8.22
N ALA A 66 5.75 5.11 8.35
CA ALA A 66 5.19 4.76 9.65
C ALA A 66 4.11 3.66 9.59
N ILE A 67 3.93 3.04 10.76
CA ILE A 67 2.84 2.13 11.10
C ILE A 67 2.06 2.76 12.25
N ALA A 68 0.74 2.78 12.16
CA ALA A 68 -0.14 3.21 13.25
C ALA A 68 -1.13 2.10 13.62
N ILE A 69 -1.11 1.69 14.87
CA ILE A 69 -1.82 0.51 15.36
C ILE A 69 -2.76 0.89 16.50
N THR A 70 -3.99 0.40 16.45
CA THR A 70 -4.86 0.39 17.64
C THR A 70 -4.89 -0.99 18.29
N SER A 71 -4.79 -1.02 19.62
CA SER A 71 -4.87 -2.26 20.40
C SER A 71 -5.71 -2.06 21.66
N TYR A 72 -6.89 -2.68 21.69
CA TYR A 72 -7.87 -2.57 22.77
C TYR A 72 -8.10 -3.88 23.54
N GLN A 73 -7.52 -5.00 23.11
CA GLN A 73 -7.74 -6.35 23.67
C GLN A 73 -6.64 -6.82 24.64
N GLY A 74 -5.64 -5.99 24.94
CA GLY A 74 -4.48 -6.40 25.73
C GLY A 74 -3.42 -7.13 24.91
N GLY A 75 -2.34 -7.56 25.56
CA GLY A 75 -1.15 -8.14 24.88
C GLY A 75 -0.41 -7.15 24.00
N HIS A 76 -0.70 -5.85 24.14
CA HIS A 76 -0.11 -4.77 23.36
C HIS A 76 1.39 -4.66 23.57
N THR A 77 1.89 -4.90 24.79
CA THR A 77 3.31 -4.78 25.09
C THR A 77 4.14 -5.76 24.25
N GLU A 78 3.75 -7.03 24.26
CA GLU A 78 4.38 -8.08 23.46
C GLU A 78 4.18 -7.82 21.96
N PHE A 79 2.98 -7.42 21.55
CA PHE A 79 2.66 -7.15 20.15
C PHE A 79 3.52 -6.02 19.56
N PHE A 80 3.63 -4.89 20.25
CA PHE A 80 4.45 -3.77 19.79
C PHE A 80 5.95 -4.10 19.80
N LYS A 81 6.45 -4.77 20.85
CA LYS A 81 7.85 -5.23 20.89
C LYS A 81 8.16 -6.16 19.72
N TYR A 82 7.27 -7.11 19.44
CA TYR A 82 7.46 -8.03 18.32
C TYR A 82 7.49 -7.31 16.97
N ILE A 83 6.61 -6.32 16.75
CA ILE A 83 6.68 -5.47 15.55
C ILE A 83 8.01 -4.72 15.45
N HIS A 84 8.50 -4.16 16.57
CA HIS A 84 9.80 -3.50 16.60
C HIS A 84 10.93 -4.45 16.22
N ASP A 85 10.94 -5.65 16.78
CA ASP A 85 11.96 -6.67 16.49
C ASP A 85 11.95 -7.11 15.03
N LEU A 86 10.77 -7.37 14.45
CA LEU A 86 10.63 -7.72 13.03
C LEU A 86 11.13 -6.59 12.11
N LEU A 87 10.85 -5.32 12.44
CA LEU A 87 11.36 -4.17 11.67
C LEU A 87 12.88 -4.05 11.79
N LYS A 88 13.42 -4.26 12.99
CA LYS A 88 14.86 -4.21 13.25
C LYS A 88 15.61 -5.34 12.54
N GLU A 89 15.08 -6.56 12.57
CA GLU A 89 15.61 -7.71 11.83
C GLU A 89 15.60 -7.45 10.31
N ALA A 90 14.53 -6.85 9.80
CA ALA A 90 14.44 -6.46 8.39
C ALA A 90 15.35 -5.28 8.01
N GLY A 91 15.92 -4.57 8.99
CA GLY A 91 16.68 -3.33 8.78
C GLY A 91 15.83 -2.20 8.20
N ALA A 92 14.55 -2.15 8.56
CA ALA A 92 13.57 -1.22 8.05
C ALA A 92 13.45 0.02 8.96
N ASP A 93 13.76 1.20 8.43
CA ASP A 93 13.51 2.47 9.12
C ASP A 93 12.05 2.87 8.94
N ILE A 94 11.20 2.41 9.86
CA ILE A 94 9.77 2.64 9.91
C ILE A 94 9.37 2.97 11.34
N ARG A 95 8.70 4.11 11.53
CA ARG A 95 8.25 4.59 12.83
C ARG A 95 6.99 3.87 13.28
N VAL A 96 6.93 3.45 14.54
CA VAL A 96 5.79 2.70 15.08
C VAL A 96 5.01 3.59 16.04
N PHE A 97 3.73 3.77 15.74
CA PHE A 97 2.78 4.53 16.54
C PHE A 97 1.66 3.63 17.02
N GLY A 98 1.07 3.97 18.15
CA GLY A 98 -0.12 3.27 18.59
C GLY A 98 -1.00 3.99 19.60
N GLY A 99 -2.11 3.34 19.94
CA GLY A 99 -3.04 3.78 20.97
C GLY A 99 -4.02 2.67 21.34
N GLY A 100 -4.46 2.65 22.59
CA GLY A 100 -5.40 1.65 23.10
C GLY A 100 -6.43 2.23 24.07
N GLY A 101 -6.63 3.54 24.04
CA GLY A 101 -7.40 4.23 25.07
C GLY A 101 -6.82 3.97 26.46
N GLY A 102 -7.66 3.55 27.41
CA GLY A 102 -7.24 3.22 28.77
C GLY A 102 -6.62 1.83 28.93
N THR A 103 -6.54 1.02 27.86
CA THR A 103 -6.01 -0.36 27.93
C THR A 103 -4.49 -0.39 28.11
N ILE A 104 -3.77 0.63 27.61
CA ILE A 104 -2.32 0.73 27.74
C ILE A 104 -1.99 1.69 28.88
N LEU A 105 -1.41 1.16 29.96
CA LEU A 105 -1.09 1.93 31.16
C LEU A 105 0.11 2.86 30.95
N PRO A 106 0.23 3.97 31.70
CA PRO A 106 1.38 4.88 31.57
C PRO A 106 2.75 4.19 31.71
N SER A 107 2.89 3.24 32.63
CA SER A 107 4.13 2.47 32.80
C SER A 107 4.46 1.60 31.59
N GLU A 108 3.45 1.06 30.91
CA GLU A 108 3.63 0.26 29.68
C GLU A 108 3.95 1.17 28.49
N ILE A 109 3.37 2.38 28.44
CA ILE A 109 3.72 3.41 27.46
C ILE A 109 5.22 3.74 27.58
N ASP A 110 5.69 4.02 28.79
CA ASP A 110 7.10 4.33 29.06
C ASP A 110 8.02 3.16 28.69
N GLU A 111 7.62 1.93 29.02
CA GLU A 111 8.34 0.71 28.63
C GLU A 111 8.44 0.56 27.11
N LEU A 112 7.34 0.75 26.39
CA LEU A 112 7.29 0.66 24.93
C LEU A 112 8.14 1.75 24.25
N HIS A 113 8.13 2.98 24.78
CA HIS A 113 8.98 4.06 24.26
C HIS A 113 10.45 3.75 24.50
N ALA A 114 10.80 3.24 25.69
CA ALA A 114 12.17 2.82 26.02
C ALA A 114 12.64 1.66 25.13
N TYR A 115 11.73 0.78 24.70
CA TYR A 115 12.04 -0.32 23.79
C TYR A 115 12.34 0.14 22.35
N GLY A 116 11.77 1.28 21.93
CA GLY A 116 11.98 1.85 20.59
C GLY A 116 10.69 2.15 19.81
N ILE A 117 9.52 2.04 20.42
CA ILE A 117 8.26 2.50 19.82
C ILE A 117 8.27 4.03 19.78
N THR A 118 7.89 4.62 18.64
CA THR A 118 8.05 6.06 18.40
C THR A 118 7.10 6.88 19.28
N ARG A 119 5.82 6.49 19.35
CA ARG A 119 4.85 7.12 20.25
C ARG A 119 3.63 6.23 20.46
N ILE A 120 3.20 6.13 21.70
CA ILE A 120 1.89 5.57 22.08
C ILE A 120 1.09 6.74 22.65
N TYR A 121 -0.08 7.00 22.09
CA TYR A 121 -0.95 8.10 22.51
C TYR A 121 -1.94 7.62 23.58
N SER A 122 -1.88 8.27 24.74
CA SER A 122 -2.80 8.06 25.85
C SER A 122 -4.10 8.88 25.67
N PRO A 123 -5.17 8.59 26.45
CA PRO A 123 -6.35 9.46 26.50
C PRO A 123 -6.04 10.90 26.90
N ASP A 124 -4.96 11.10 27.66
CA ASP A 124 -4.55 12.41 28.17
C ASP A 124 -3.90 13.24 27.07
N ASP A 125 -3.08 12.60 26.21
CA ASP A 125 -2.59 13.20 24.97
C ASP A 125 -3.76 13.64 24.07
N GLY A 126 -4.79 12.80 23.95
CA GLY A 126 -6.00 13.13 23.19
C GLY A 126 -6.72 14.38 23.71
N ARG A 127 -6.76 14.58 25.03
CA ARG A 127 -7.35 15.79 25.65
C ARG A 127 -6.45 17.02 25.49
N ALA A 128 -5.14 16.85 25.57
CA ALA A 128 -4.18 17.95 25.48
C ALA A 128 -3.95 18.44 24.04
N MET A 129 -3.77 17.52 23.10
CA MET A 129 -3.41 17.80 21.70
C MET A 129 -4.64 17.90 20.78
N GLY A 130 -5.73 17.25 21.16
CA GLY A 130 -6.84 16.95 20.26
C GLY A 130 -6.45 15.94 19.18
N LEU A 131 -7.46 15.42 18.45
CA LEU A 131 -7.23 14.40 17.42
C LEU A 131 -6.30 14.89 16.31
N GLN A 132 -6.50 16.12 15.82
CA GLN A 132 -5.64 16.69 14.78
C GLN A 132 -4.21 16.94 15.28
N GLY A 133 -4.03 17.32 16.54
CA GLY A 133 -2.69 17.52 17.11
C GLY A 133 -1.90 16.21 17.19
N MET A 134 -2.54 15.11 17.60
CA MET A 134 -1.90 13.78 17.57
C MET A 134 -1.52 13.35 16.16
N ILE A 135 -2.36 13.63 15.17
CA ILE A 135 -2.04 13.33 13.76
C ILE A 135 -0.90 14.21 13.24
N ASN A 136 -0.87 15.50 13.59
CA ASN A 136 0.23 16.38 13.22
C ASN A 136 1.56 15.87 13.78
N ASP A 137 1.59 15.49 15.06
CA ASP A 137 2.78 14.93 15.71
C ASP A 137 3.25 13.63 15.03
N LEU A 138 2.32 12.75 14.67
CA LEU A 138 2.61 11.52 13.92
C LEU A 138 3.24 11.84 12.56
N ILE A 139 2.63 12.73 11.79
CA ILE A 139 3.09 13.09 10.45
C ILE A 139 4.47 13.78 10.53
N GLU A 140 4.66 14.72 11.45
CA GLU A 140 5.92 15.43 11.65
C GLU A 140 7.08 14.47 11.97
N LYS A 141 6.86 13.53 12.90
CA LYS A 141 7.85 12.48 13.23
C LYS A 141 8.10 11.49 12.10
N SER A 142 7.20 11.44 11.11
CA SER A 142 7.31 10.59 9.93
C SER A 142 7.80 11.32 8.69
N ASP A 143 8.10 12.63 8.77
CA ASP A 143 8.45 13.49 7.63
C ASP A 143 9.91 13.38 7.23
N PHE A 144 10.31 12.18 6.81
CA PHE A 144 11.63 11.89 6.26
C PHE A 144 11.53 11.29 4.84
N PRO A 145 12.55 11.50 4.00
CA PRO A 145 12.51 11.07 2.61
C PRO A 145 12.60 9.55 2.47
N LYS A 146 11.81 8.99 1.55
CA LYS A 146 11.88 7.59 1.10
C LYS A 146 12.20 7.56 -0.39
N GLY A 147 13.20 6.79 -0.79
CA GLY A 147 13.67 6.73 -2.19
C GLY A 147 14.91 7.59 -2.50
N SER A 148 15.44 8.34 -1.53
CA SER A 148 16.72 9.04 -1.63
C SER A 148 17.82 8.18 -1.00
N PHE A 149 18.54 7.37 -1.78
CA PHE A 149 19.64 6.53 -1.27
C PHE A 149 20.84 6.43 -2.23
N GLN A 150 22.02 6.20 -1.66
CA GLN A 150 23.25 5.96 -2.42
C GLN A 150 23.24 4.56 -3.05
N GLN A 151 23.64 4.48 -4.32
CA GLN A 151 23.31 3.42 -5.27
C GLN A 151 23.94 2.03 -5.00
N ASN A 152 24.81 1.86 -4.02
CA ASN A 152 25.67 0.68 -3.92
C ASN A 152 24.87 -0.60 -3.56
N GLY A 153 24.78 -1.53 -4.52
CA GLY A 153 24.24 -2.88 -4.36
C GLY A 153 22.71 -2.99 -4.41
N THR A 154 21.96 -1.90 -4.59
CA THR A 154 20.49 -1.97 -4.72
C THR A 154 20.07 -2.71 -5.98
N LEU A 155 20.78 -2.52 -7.09
CA LEU A 155 20.50 -3.22 -8.34
C LEU A 155 20.73 -4.73 -8.20
N ASP A 156 21.84 -5.15 -7.59
CA ASP A 156 22.12 -6.58 -7.39
C ASP A 156 21.05 -7.23 -6.50
N LYS A 157 20.62 -6.54 -5.45
CA LYS A 157 19.53 -6.98 -4.57
C LYS A 157 18.18 -7.04 -5.30
N LEU A 158 17.91 -6.10 -6.20
CA LEU A 158 16.73 -6.14 -7.07
C LEU A 158 16.75 -7.41 -7.93
N LEU A 159 17.87 -7.67 -8.60
CA LEU A 159 18.02 -8.81 -9.49
C LEU A 159 17.99 -10.16 -8.74
N SER A 160 18.34 -10.18 -7.45
CA SER A 160 18.12 -11.35 -6.59
C SER A 160 16.68 -11.49 -6.07
N GLY A 161 15.80 -10.55 -6.39
CA GLY A 161 14.39 -10.54 -5.96
C GLY A 161 14.16 -10.09 -4.51
N ASP A 162 15.05 -9.28 -3.92
CA ASP A 162 14.86 -8.74 -2.57
C ASP A 162 13.72 -7.70 -2.56
N TYR A 163 12.63 -8.01 -1.86
CA TYR A 163 11.43 -7.16 -1.80
C TYR A 163 11.68 -5.77 -1.21
N ARG A 164 12.71 -5.61 -0.38
CA ARG A 164 13.10 -4.28 0.14
C ARG A 164 13.76 -3.45 -0.95
N ALA A 165 14.58 -4.07 -1.80
CA ALA A 165 15.17 -3.38 -2.94
C ALA A 165 14.09 -2.98 -3.95
N VAL A 166 13.11 -3.86 -4.20
CA VAL A 166 11.92 -3.56 -5.01
C VAL A 166 11.18 -2.35 -4.43
N ALA A 167 10.79 -2.40 -3.16
CA ALA A 167 10.02 -1.34 -2.53
C ALA A 167 10.75 0.02 -2.53
N LYS A 168 12.05 0.03 -2.24
CA LYS A 168 12.88 1.25 -2.26
C LYS A 168 13.03 1.83 -3.66
N LEU A 169 13.19 1.00 -4.69
CA LEU A 169 13.30 1.48 -6.07
C LEU A 169 11.97 2.04 -6.59
N ILE A 170 10.84 1.46 -6.20
CA ILE A 170 9.54 2.05 -6.51
C ILE A 170 9.40 3.42 -5.82
N SER A 171 9.75 3.53 -4.53
CA SER A 171 9.76 4.83 -3.83
C SER A 171 10.71 5.85 -4.48
N ALA A 172 11.87 5.41 -4.97
CA ALA A 172 12.82 6.26 -5.69
C ALA A 172 12.23 6.81 -6.99
N ALA A 173 11.56 5.97 -7.78
CA ALA A 173 10.83 6.40 -8.96
C ALA A 173 9.70 7.39 -8.61
N GLU A 174 8.93 7.11 -7.56
CA GLU A 174 7.78 7.93 -7.16
C GLU A 174 8.15 9.32 -6.60
N ASN A 175 9.25 9.41 -5.84
CA ASN A 175 9.56 10.59 -5.03
C ASN A 175 10.79 11.37 -5.51
N PHE A 176 11.79 10.69 -6.08
CA PHE A 176 13.07 11.28 -6.48
C PHE A 176 13.52 10.77 -7.87
N PRO A 177 12.66 10.84 -8.91
CA PRO A 177 12.97 10.26 -10.22
C PRO A 177 14.21 10.89 -10.87
N GLU A 178 14.40 12.21 -10.71
CA GLU A 178 15.53 12.94 -11.29
C GLU A 178 16.86 12.54 -10.63
N GLU A 179 16.88 12.43 -9.29
CA GLU A 179 18.08 12.01 -8.54
C GLU A 179 18.47 10.55 -8.85
N ASN A 180 17.49 9.71 -9.19
CA ASN A 180 17.68 8.29 -9.46
C ASN A 180 17.68 7.94 -10.95
N GLN A 181 17.68 8.93 -11.85
CA GLN A 181 17.48 8.75 -13.29
C GLN A 181 18.41 7.69 -13.88
N ALA A 182 19.71 7.76 -13.59
CA ALA A 182 20.69 6.82 -14.12
C ALA A 182 20.40 5.35 -13.72
N LEU A 183 19.95 5.13 -12.48
CA LEU A 183 19.60 3.81 -12.00
C LEU A 183 18.27 3.32 -12.61
N LEU A 184 17.28 4.21 -12.71
CA LEU A 184 16.00 3.91 -13.34
C LEU A 184 16.16 3.60 -14.83
N ASP A 185 17.07 4.26 -15.54
CA ASP A 185 17.38 3.96 -16.95
C ASP A 185 17.99 2.57 -17.11
N ILE A 186 18.88 2.16 -16.20
CA ILE A 186 19.40 0.77 -16.18
C ILE A 186 18.25 -0.23 -15.94
N VAL A 187 17.33 0.06 -15.03
CA VAL A 187 16.15 -0.78 -14.76
C VAL A 187 15.27 -0.86 -16.01
N ARG A 188 14.98 0.26 -16.67
CA ARG A 188 14.18 0.31 -17.91
C ARG A 188 14.82 -0.53 -19.02
N GLU A 189 16.12 -0.41 -19.25
CA GLU A 189 16.81 -1.20 -20.28
C GLU A 189 16.82 -2.70 -19.96
N LYS A 190 17.04 -3.08 -18.69
CA LYS A 190 16.95 -4.49 -18.28
C LYS A 190 15.52 -5.03 -18.39
N ALA A 191 14.52 -4.24 -18.04
CA ALA A 191 13.12 -4.64 -18.10
C ALA A 191 12.65 -4.97 -19.53
N LYS A 192 13.24 -4.33 -20.56
CA LYS A 192 12.98 -4.67 -21.99
C LYS A 192 13.37 -6.10 -22.35
N GLN A 193 14.28 -6.73 -21.60
CA GLN A 193 14.71 -8.10 -21.81
C GLN A 193 13.83 -9.11 -21.07
N SER A 194 12.94 -8.64 -20.19
CA SER A 194 12.02 -9.50 -19.44
C SER A 194 10.84 -9.93 -20.32
N SER A 195 10.53 -11.22 -20.27
CA SER A 195 9.31 -11.80 -20.87
C SER A 195 8.19 -11.97 -19.85
N THR A 196 8.30 -11.38 -18.64
CA THR A 196 7.27 -11.50 -17.60
C THR A 196 5.96 -10.87 -18.10
N PRO A 197 4.86 -11.64 -18.16
CA PRO A 197 3.56 -11.12 -18.56
C PRO A 197 2.99 -10.15 -17.50
N VAL A 198 2.35 -9.08 -17.99
CA VAL A 198 1.59 -8.12 -17.20
C VAL A 198 0.10 -8.32 -17.51
N LEU A 199 -0.69 -8.70 -16.51
CA LEU A 199 -2.15 -8.75 -16.58
C LEU A 199 -2.71 -7.42 -16.03
N GLY A 200 -3.27 -6.61 -16.92
CA GLY A 200 -4.02 -5.41 -16.54
C GLY A 200 -5.43 -5.78 -16.11
N ILE A 201 -5.87 -5.35 -14.93
CA ILE A 201 -7.22 -5.55 -14.41
C ILE A 201 -7.83 -4.18 -14.15
N THR A 202 -8.86 -3.85 -14.93
CA THR A 202 -9.63 -2.61 -14.81
C THR A 202 -11.11 -2.91 -14.70
N GLY A 203 -11.93 -1.87 -14.48
CA GLY A 203 -13.34 -2.04 -14.19
C GLY A 203 -13.93 -0.94 -13.34
N THR A 204 -15.26 -0.87 -13.33
CA THR A 204 -16.01 0.14 -12.59
C THR A 204 -15.74 0.09 -11.09
N GLY A 205 -15.90 1.24 -10.42
CA GLY A 205 -15.75 1.34 -8.97
C GLY A 205 -16.70 0.38 -8.24
N GLY A 206 -16.17 -0.46 -7.35
CA GLY A 206 -16.97 -1.40 -6.58
C GLY A 206 -17.40 -2.68 -7.30
N ALA A 207 -16.93 -2.93 -8.53
CA ALA A 207 -17.19 -4.18 -9.26
C ALA A 207 -16.54 -5.43 -8.62
N GLY A 208 -15.61 -5.24 -7.67
CA GLY A 208 -14.92 -6.33 -6.98
C GLY A 208 -13.59 -6.72 -7.62
N LYS A 209 -12.89 -5.77 -8.27
CA LYS A 209 -11.55 -5.96 -8.85
C LYS A 209 -10.57 -6.57 -7.86
N SER A 210 -10.36 -5.93 -6.71
CA SER A 210 -9.39 -6.39 -5.71
C SER A 210 -9.75 -7.77 -5.14
N SER A 211 -11.05 -8.06 -4.98
CA SER A 211 -11.51 -9.39 -4.58
C SER A 211 -11.24 -10.44 -5.67
N MET A 212 -11.41 -10.09 -6.95
CA MET A 212 -11.07 -10.96 -8.06
C MET A 212 -9.56 -11.19 -8.18
N VAL A 213 -8.76 -10.14 -7.98
CA VAL A 213 -7.30 -10.22 -7.92
C VAL A 213 -6.87 -11.17 -6.79
N ASP A 214 -7.42 -11.03 -5.58
CA ASP A 214 -7.12 -11.94 -4.47
C ASP A 214 -7.44 -13.40 -4.81
N GLU A 215 -8.59 -13.63 -5.43
CA GLU A 215 -9.02 -14.95 -5.85
C GLU A 215 -8.09 -15.52 -6.93
N ILE A 216 -7.64 -14.71 -7.91
CA ILE A 216 -6.63 -15.10 -8.91
C ILE A 216 -5.31 -15.46 -8.25
N ILE A 217 -4.81 -14.62 -7.32
CA ILE A 217 -3.58 -14.89 -6.57
C ILE A 217 -3.70 -16.24 -5.86
N ARG A 218 -4.84 -16.50 -5.20
CA ARG A 218 -5.08 -17.78 -4.51
C ARG A 218 -4.99 -18.97 -5.46
N ARG A 219 -5.61 -18.93 -6.65
CA ARG A 219 -5.51 -20.05 -7.63
C ARG A 219 -4.08 -20.16 -8.15
N PHE A 220 -3.43 -19.05 -8.47
CA PHE A 220 -2.05 -19.04 -8.95
C PHE A 220 -1.10 -19.71 -7.96
N LEU A 221 -1.21 -19.40 -6.66
CA LEU A 221 -0.35 -19.99 -5.63
C LEU A 221 -0.61 -21.49 -5.41
N LEU A 222 -1.83 -21.96 -5.67
CA LEU A 222 -2.21 -23.38 -5.60
C LEU A 222 -1.71 -24.17 -6.82
N ASP A 223 -1.87 -23.60 -8.02
CA ASP A 223 -1.54 -24.28 -9.27
C ASP A 223 -0.04 -24.22 -9.57
N PHE A 224 0.67 -23.22 -9.05
CA PHE A 224 2.11 -23.01 -9.30
C PHE A 224 2.91 -22.89 -7.99
N PRO A 225 3.46 -24.01 -7.48
CA PRO A 225 4.18 -24.04 -6.20
C PRO A 225 5.42 -23.13 -6.14
N ASP A 226 6.15 -23.01 -7.26
CA ASP A 226 7.46 -22.34 -7.29
C ASP A 226 7.42 -20.94 -7.93
N LYS A 227 6.26 -20.51 -8.43
CA LYS A 227 6.13 -19.22 -9.14
C LYS A 227 5.86 -18.06 -8.18
N LYS A 228 6.38 -16.89 -8.55
CA LYS A 228 6.20 -15.62 -7.83
C LYS A 228 5.29 -14.67 -8.59
N ILE A 229 4.46 -13.92 -7.85
CA ILE A 229 3.53 -12.94 -8.42
C ILE A 229 3.73 -11.56 -7.79
N GLY A 230 3.82 -10.54 -8.65
CA GLY A 230 3.93 -9.14 -8.25
C GLY A 230 2.64 -8.40 -8.54
N ILE A 231 2.20 -7.53 -7.63
CA ILE A 231 0.95 -6.76 -7.77
C ILE A 231 1.23 -5.28 -7.59
N ILE A 232 0.79 -4.47 -8.54
CA ILE A 232 0.66 -3.03 -8.40
C ILE A 232 -0.83 -2.69 -8.42
N SER A 233 -1.35 -2.17 -7.31
CA SER A 233 -2.73 -1.66 -7.26
C SER A 233 -2.72 -0.13 -7.19
N VAL A 234 -3.63 0.51 -7.91
CA VAL A 234 -3.72 1.97 -7.99
C VAL A 234 -5.04 2.46 -7.43
N ASP A 235 -4.97 3.34 -6.43
CA ASP A 235 -6.13 3.97 -5.80
C ASP A 235 -6.15 5.50 -6.05
N PRO A 236 -7.34 6.13 -6.14
CA PRO A 236 -7.45 7.55 -6.46
C PRO A 236 -7.01 8.44 -5.30
N SER A 237 -6.28 9.51 -5.62
CA SER A 237 -5.91 10.55 -4.64
C SER A 237 -7.03 11.58 -4.44
N LYS A 238 -7.18 12.10 -3.22
CA LYS A 238 -8.11 13.20 -2.94
C LYS A 238 -7.56 14.52 -3.48
N ARG A 239 -8.32 15.16 -4.38
CA ARG A 239 -7.94 16.44 -5.02
C ARG A 239 -7.64 17.56 -4.02
N LYS A 240 -8.45 17.69 -2.96
CA LYS A 240 -8.37 18.82 -2.03
C LYS A 240 -7.18 18.71 -1.06
N THR A 241 -6.84 17.50 -0.63
CA THR A 241 -5.86 17.27 0.44
C THR A 241 -4.57 16.66 -0.07
N GLY A 242 -4.57 16.07 -1.26
CA GLY A 242 -3.42 15.35 -1.82
C GLY A 242 -3.19 13.96 -1.21
N GLY A 243 -3.91 13.60 -0.14
CA GLY A 243 -3.84 12.28 0.50
C GLY A 243 -4.68 11.23 -0.22
N ALA A 244 -4.40 9.95 0.05
CA ALA A 244 -5.09 8.82 -0.57
C ALA A 244 -5.46 7.77 0.47
N LEU A 245 -6.55 7.04 0.23
CA LEU A 245 -6.86 5.82 0.96
C LEU A 245 -6.55 4.68 0.01
N LEU A 246 -5.45 3.98 0.27
CA LEU A 246 -5.00 2.83 -0.49
C LEU A 246 -5.69 1.61 0.12
N GLY A 247 -6.87 1.32 -0.41
CA GLY A 247 -7.86 0.40 0.13
C GLY A 247 -7.83 -0.98 -0.51
N ASP A 248 -7.15 -1.19 -1.63
CA ASP A 248 -7.17 -2.48 -2.32
C ASP A 248 -6.56 -3.61 -1.47
N ARG A 249 -5.47 -3.31 -0.75
CA ARG A 249 -4.78 -4.30 0.11
C ARG A 249 -5.67 -4.88 1.22
N ILE A 250 -6.69 -4.17 1.70
CA ILE A 250 -7.61 -4.70 2.74
C ILE A 250 -8.40 -5.92 2.26
N ARG A 251 -8.58 -6.07 0.94
CA ARG A 251 -9.34 -7.15 0.32
C ARG A 251 -8.50 -8.39 0.02
N MET A 252 -7.18 -8.27 0.11
CA MET A 252 -6.24 -9.30 -0.29
C MET A 252 -5.91 -10.21 0.91
N ASN A 253 -6.45 -11.43 0.93
CA ASN A 253 -6.16 -12.42 1.97
C ASN A 253 -5.04 -13.38 1.55
N ALA A 254 -4.93 -13.70 0.26
CA ALA A 254 -3.92 -14.61 -0.28
C ALA A 254 -2.49 -14.03 -0.26
N ILE A 255 -2.35 -12.73 -0.01
CA ILE A 255 -1.05 -12.04 0.13
C ILE A 255 -0.43 -12.19 1.52
N ASN A 256 -1.11 -12.87 2.47
CA ASN A 256 -0.57 -13.08 3.81
C ASN A 256 0.75 -13.89 3.72
N PRO A 257 1.87 -13.38 4.28
CA PRO A 257 3.18 -14.01 4.18
C PRO A 257 3.22 -15.42 4.80
N GLU A 258 2.43 -15.69 5.82
CA GLU A 258 2.32 -17.00 6.47
C GLU A 258 1.65 -18.04 5.55
N ILE A 259 0.85 -17.60 4.58
CA ILE A 259 0.13 -18.46 3.63
C ILE A 259 0.93 -18.64 2.33
N ASN A 260 1.54 -17.57 1.81
CA ASN A 260 2.15 -17.60 0.48
C ASN A 260 3.64 -17.96 0.45
N GLY A 261 4.32 -18.01 1.61
CA GLY A 261 5.73 -18.38 1.69
C GLY A 261 6.68 -17.36 1.06
N GLY A 262 6.29 -16.07 1.03
CA GLY A 262 7.11 -14.99 0.46
C GLY A 262 7.13 -14.96 -1.07
N ARG A 263 6.15 -15.58 -1.73
CA ARG A 263 6.03 -15.61 -3.21
C ARG A 263 5.22 -14.44 -3.79
N VAL A 264 4.61 -13.63 -2.94
CA VAL A 264 3.74 -12.53 -3.36
C VAL A 264 4.30 -11.19 -2.88
N TYR A 265 4.50 -10.28 -3.82
CA TYR A 265 4.79 -8.89 -3.55
C TYR A 265 3.61 -8.03 -3.99
N MET A 266 3.19 -7.09 -3.16
CA MET A 266 2.18 -6.11 -3.53
C MET A 266 2.70 -4.70 -3.22
N ARG A 267 2.33 -3.72 -4.04
CA ARG A 267 2.58 -2.30 -3.80
C ARG A 267 1.33 -1.52 -4.15
N SER A 268 0.95 -0.59 -3.28
CA SER A 268 -0.19 0.30 -3.50
C SER A 268 0.32 1.68 -3.91
N LEU A 269 -0.17 2.17 -5.05
CA LEU A 269 0.15 3.49 -5.60
C LEU A 269 -1.06 4.39 -5.54
N ALA A 270 -0.83 5.67 -5.27
CA ALA A 270 -1.84 6.70 -5.44
C ALA A 270 -1.72 7.29 -6.86
N THR A 271 -2.83 7.64 -7.50
CA THR A 271 -2.79 8.29 -8.84
C THR A 271 -1.96 9.58 -8.85
N ARG A 272 -1.90 10.32 -7.72
CA ARG A 272 -1.21 11.61 -7.52
C ARG A 272 -1.61 12.72 -8.52
N GLN A 273 -2.58 12.45 -9.39
CA GLN A 273 -3.10 13.32 -10.43
C GLN A 273 -4.62 13.18 -10.49
N ALA A 274 -5.29 14.25 -10.93
CA ALA A 274 -6.74 14.26 -11.06
C ALA A 274 -7.17 13.62 -12.39
N ASN A 275 -8.26 12.84 -12.37
CA ASN A 275 -8.91 12.24 -13.54
C ASN A 275 -8.07 11.19 -14.31
N LEU A 276 -7.09 10.56 -13.68
CA LEU A 276 -6.36 9.45 -14.29
C LEU A 276 -6.66 8.17 -13.51
N ALA A 277 -6.79 7.07 -14.25
CA ALA A 277 -7.03 5.75 -13.68
C ALA A 277 -5.74 5.15 -13.09
N LEU A 278 -4.59 5.58 -13.64
CA LEU A 278 -3.24 5.12 -13.31
C LEU A 278 -2.34 6.24 -12.76
N SER A 279 -1.26 5.84 -12.09
CA SER A 279 -0.20 6.76 -11.67
C SER A 279 0.85 6.89 -12.79
N ARG A 280 1.41 8.09 -12.98
CA ARG A 280 2.51 8.32 -13.95
C ARG A 280 3.73 7.42 -13.73
N TYR A 281 3.86 6.83 -12.54
CA TYR A 281 4.97 5.98 -12.13
C TYR A 281 4.70 4.48 -12.30
N VAL A 282 3.52 4.09 -12.80
CA VAL A 282 3.16 2.69 -13.02
C VAL A 282 4.18 1.98 -13.92
N GLY A 283 4.60 2.62 -15.02
CA GLY A 283 5.59 2.04 -15.93
C GLY A 283 6.92 1.71 -15.25
N ASP A 284 7.44 2.61 -14.42
CA ASP A 284 8.68 2.37 -13.67
C ASP A 284 8.49 1.28 -12.61
N ALA A 285 7.34 1.26 -11.90
CA ALA A 285 7.05 0.20 -10.93
C ALA A 285 6.97 -1.19 -11.60
N LEU A 286 6.32 -1.29 -12.77
CA LEU A 286 6.27 -2.53 -13.55
C LEU A 286 7.66 -2.95 -14.01
N ASN A 287 8.51 -2.02 -14.44
CA ASN A 287 9.89 -2.31 -14.84
C ASN A 287 10.72 -2.85 -13.68
N VAL A 288 10.56 -2.29 -12.47
CA VAL A 288 11.19 -2.81 -11.25
C VAL A 288 10.75 -4.25 -11.00
N LEU A 289 9.45 -4.56 -11.07
CA LEU A 289 8.97 -5.94 -10.90
C LEU A 289 9.47 -6.89 -12.00
N LYS A 290 9.52 -6.44 -13.25
CA LYS A 290 10.11 -7.23 -14.36
C LYS A 290 11.57 -7.59 -14.08
N CYS A 291 12.37 -6.65 -13.58
CA CYS A 291 13.75 -6.89 -13.19
C CYS A 291 13.90 -7.78 -11.96
N ALA A 292 12.93 -7.76 -11.04
CA ALA A 292 12.92 -8.60 -9.84
C ALA A 292 12.59 -10.08 -10.10
N GLY A 293 12.28 -10.44 -11.35
CA GLY A 293 12.09 -11.84 -11.76
C GLY A 293 10.77 -12.46 -11.31
N PHE A 294 9.69 -11.68 -11.22
CA PHE A 294 8.35 -12.23 -11.03
C PHE A 294 7.90 -13.02 -12.27
N ASP A 295 7.13 -14.09 -12.07
CA ASP A 295 6.58 -14.92 -13.15
C ASP A 295 5.31 -14.33 -13.77
N LEU A 296 4.57 -13.53 -12.98
CA LEU A 296 3.37 -12.81 -13.40
C LEU A 296 3.32 -11.49 -12.64
N ILE A 297 2.93 -10.43 -13.34
CA ILE A 297 2.65 -9.13 -12.72
C ILE A 297 1.17 -8.80 -12.96
N ILE A 298 0.47 -8.42 -11.90
CA ILE A 298 -0.88 -7.87 -11.99
C ILE A 298 -0.80 -6.35 -11.80
N LEU A 299 -1.41 -5.61 -12.72
CA LEU A 299 -1.69 -4.19 -12.55
C LEU A 299 -3.20 -4.02 -12.35
N GLU A 300 -3.61 -3.59 -11.16
CA GLU A 300 -5.00 -3.20 -10.89
C GLU A 300 -5.12 -1.68 -10.97
N SER A 301 -6.01 -1.18 -11.83
CA SER A 301 -6.31 0.26 -11.87
C SER A 301 -7.30 0.67 -10.78
N SER A 302 -7.42 1.98 -10.58
CA SER A 302 -8.54 2.52 -9.80
C SER A 302 -9.89 2.25 -10.49
N GLY A 303 -10.99 2.54 -9.82
CA GLY A 303 -12.32 2.48 -10.44
C GLY A 303 -12.42 3.43 -11.62
N ILE A 304 -12.65 2.89 -12.81
CA ILE A 304 -12.70 3.66 -14.05
C ILE A 304 -14.11 4.09 -14.47
N GLY A 305 -14.17 5.14 -15.28
CA GLY A 305 -15.35 5.52 -16.05
C GLY A 305 -15.51 4.68 -17.32
N GLN A 306 -16.43 5.10 -18.19
CA GLN A 306 -16.75 4.36 -19.42
C GLN A 306 -15.66 4.49 -20.51
N SER A 307 -14.85 5.54 -20.48
CA SER A 307 -13.89 5.90 -21.56
C SER A 307 -12.42 5.71 -21.20
N ASP A 308 -12.09 5.11 -20.06
CA ASP A 308 -10.71 4.96 -19.62
C ASP A 308 -10.11 3.65 -20.16
N THR A 309 -9.06 3.76 -20.98
CA THR A 309 -8.37 2.61 -21.60
C THR A 309 -6.87 2.56 -21.28
N GLU A 310 -6.37 3.42 -20.39
CA GLU A 310 -4.93 3.59 -20.08
C GLU A 310 -4.24 2.29 -19.68
N ILE A 311 -4.98 1.34 -19.10
CA ILE A 311 -4.40 0.06 -18.68
C ILE A 311 -3.88 -0.78 -19.84
N THR A 312 -4.40 -0.57 -21.04
CA THR A 312 -4.00 -1.28 -22.27
C THR A 312 -2.60 -0.91 -22.73
N GLU A 313 -2.08 0.24 -22.29
CA GLU A 313 -0.69 0.67 -22.59
C GLU A 313 0.35 -0.13 -21.80
N PHE A 314 -0.06 -0.79 -20.71
CA PHE A 314 0.82 -1.50 -19.79
C PHE A 314 0.61 -3.02 -19.76
N GLY A 315 -0.62 -3.47 -20.00
CA GLY A 315 -0.98 -4.89 -19.98
C GLY A 315 -0.57 -5.63 -21.25
N ASN A 316 -0.02 -6.83 -21.10
CA ASN A 316 0.07 -7.80 -22.20
C ASN A 316 -1.29 -8.44 -22.48
N MET A 317 -2.12 -8.57 -21.44
CA MET A 317 -3.55 -8.89 -21.52
C MET A 317 -4.32 -7.97 -20.58
N CYS A 318 -5.55 -7.66 -20.93
CA CYS A 318 -6.45 -6.83 -20.15
C CYS A 318 -7.74 -7.56 -19.79
N MET A 319 -8.12 -7.49 -18.50
CA MET A 319 -9.39 -7.96 -17.99
C MET A 319 -10.26 -6.78 -17.55
N TYR A 320 -11.48 -6.71 -18.08
CA TYR A 320 -12.50 -5.75 -17.66
C TYR A 320 -13.49 -6.40 -16.69
N VAL A 321 -13.56 -5.88 -15.47
CA VAL A 321 -14.45 -6.36 -14.41
C VAL A 321 -15.66 -5.42 -14.29
N MET A 322 -16.86 -5.97 -14.39
CA MET A 322 -18.11 -5.23 -14.26
C MET A 322 -19.14 -6.01 -13.45
N THR A 323 -20.25 -5.36 -13.09
CA THR A 323 -21.40 -6.00 -12.44
C THR A 323 -22.53 -6.22 -13.45
N PRO A 324 -23.51 -7.11 -13.16
CA PRO A 324 -24.75 -7.19 -13.92
C PRO A 324 -25.55 -5.88 -13.98
N GLU A 325 -25.29 -4.96 -13.05
CA GLU A 325 -25.91 -3.63 -12.99
C GLU A 325 -25.21 -2.61 -13.90
N TYR A 326 -25.48 -2.63 -15.21
CA TYR A 326 -24.95 -1.66 -16.19
C TYR A 326 -26.02 -0.77 -16.83
N GLY A 327 -27.26 -0.85 -16.35
CA GLY A 327 -28.39 -0.09 -16.88
C GLY A 327 -28.93 -0.68 -18.19
N ALA A 328 -29.29 0.18 -19.15
CA ALA A 328 -29.79 -0.26 -20.45
C ALA A 328 -28.68 -0.92 -21.28
N ALA A 329 -29.03 -1.90 -22.12
CA ALA A 329 -28.06 -2.57 -23.01
C ALA A 329 -27.28 -1.61 -23.90
N THR A 330 -27.88 -0.49 -24.31
CA THR A 330 -27.22 0.58 -25.09
C THR A 330 -26.10 1.31 -24.34
N GLN A 331 -25.95 1.09 -23.03
CA GLN A 331 -24.79 1.60 -22.28
C GLN A 331 -23.53 0.78 -22.56
N LEU A 332 -23.66 -0.49 -22.96
CA LEU A 332 -22.51 -1.33 -23.30
C LEU A 332 -21.77 -0.77 -24.51
N GLU A 333 -22.49 -0.20 -25.47
CA GLU A 333 -21.93 0.47 -26.66
C GLU A 333 -21.08 1.72 -26.35
N LYS A 334 -21.04 2.16 -25.09
CA LYS A 334 -20.27 3.34 -24.65
C LYS A 334 -19.06 2.99 -23.79
N ILE A 335 -18.88 1.71 -23.45
CA ILE A 335 -17.79 1.27 -22.59
C ILE A 335 -16.63 0.88 -23.49
N ASP A 336 -15.65 1.77 -23.61
CA ASP A 336 -14.49 1.58 -24.50
C ASP A 336 -13.73 0.30 -24.13
N MET A 337 -13.62 -0.03 -22.84
CA MET A 337 -12.94 -1.25 -22.39
C MET A 337 -13.56 -2.55 -22.92
N LEU A 338 -14.82 -2.57 -23.38
CA LEU A 338 -15.40 -3.77 -24.02
C LEU A 338 -14.77 -4.06 -25.39
N ASP A 339 -14.21 -3.05 -26.05
CA ASP A 339 -13.53 -3.22 -27.34
C ASP A 339 -12.05 -3.65 -27.17
N PHE A 340 -11.44 -3.36 -26.01
CA PHE A 340 -10.02 -3.61 -25.75
C PHE A 340 -9.73 -4.77 -24.80
N ALA A 341 -10.71 -5.23 -24.01
CA ALA A 341 -10.49 -6.31 -23.04
C ALA A 341 -10.36 -7.68 -23.73
N ASP A 342 -9.30 -8.41 -23.40
CA ASP A 342 -9.15 -9.82 -23.79
C ASP A 342 -10.10 -10.73 -22.99
N VAL A 343 -10.42 -10.32 -21.77
CA VAL A 343 -11.30 -11.04 -20.86
C VAL A 343 -12.30 -10.09 -20.22
N ILE A 344 -13.59 -10.43 -20.29
CA ILE A 344 -14.64 -9.71 -19.57
C ILE A 344 -15.11 -10.59 -18.41
N ALA A 345 -15.03 -10.04 -17.20
CA ALA A 345 -15.50 -10.70 -15.99
C ALA A 345 -16.73 -9.97 -15.45
N ILE A 346 -17.91 -10.57 -15.63
CA ILE A 346 -19.15 -10.11 -14.99
C ILE A 346 -19.20 -10.73 -13.60
N ASN A 347 -18.93 -9.91 -12.58
CA ASN A 347 -18.82 -10.30 -11.18
C ASN A 347 -20.05 -9.87 -10.36
N LYS A 348 -20.27 -10.51 -9.21
CA LYS A 348 -21.53 -10.46 -8.42
C LYS A 348 -22.72 -11.06 -9.17
#